data_AF-A0A4P6Q3P6-F1
#
_entry.id   AF-A0A4P6Q3P6-F1
#
_cell.length_a   1.000
_cell.length_b   1.000
_cell.length_c   1.000
_cell.angle_alpha   90.00
_cell.angle_beta   90.00
_cell.angle_gamma   90.00
#
_symmetry.space_group_name_H-M   'P 1'
#
loop_
_entity.id
_entity.type
_entity.pdbx_description
1 polymer ?
#
loop_
_entity_poly.entity_id
_entity_poly.type
_entity_poly.pdbx_seq_one_letter_code
_entity_poly.pdbx_strand_id
1 'polypeptide(L)'
;MSAAADSTQPTVVVTTAGAPQTPEIVQHLQRQGYRVVATDIDPTAPGLYLADRCYLVPPGNSESYLPEIRGICLKERADALVPLVDEELAAVSRLADDGIAVLLPRPGFVAVCLDKYTLMRRLADAGVPVPRTGLAAEWTNAHEVPLRVAPAASGAGVLTDNTPEPRGIARAAYERFGCRGYLESGSIALKLCRIADGGAHLFVKDVRVRDWDVAAPALVLEESGGALARLDGTPFAYTGSFEHTGVIGAAAAGVCAAVAAWRRADSGAPQAGDREGGPIERTAT
;
A
#
# COMPACT_ATOMS: atom_id res chain seq x y z
N MET A 1 7.34 59.22 3.48
CA MET A 1 6.19 58.28 3.44
C MET A 1 6.73 56.94 2.96
N SER A 2 7.02 56.03 3.89
CA SER A 2 7.43 54.65 3.55
C SER A 2 6.16 53.83 3.43
N ALA A 3 5.91 53.24 2.26
CA ALA A 3 4.88 52.23 2.11
C ALA A 3 5.24 51.05 3.01
N ALA A 4 4.38 50.77 3.99
CA ALA A 4 4.46 49.51 4.72
C ALA A 4 4.13 48.40 3.72
N ALA A 5 5.12 47.57 3.38
CA ALA A 5 4.85 46.32 2.68
C ALA A 5 4.10 45.42 3.67
N ASP A 6 2.79 45.32 3.48
CA ASP A 6 1.94 44.34 4.15
C ASP A 6 2.29 42.96 3.56
N SER A 7 3.41 42.38 3.98
CA SER A 7 3.80 41.04 3.52
C SER A 7 3.08 40.01 4.39
N THR A 8 1.80 39.78 4.13
CA THR A 8 1.07 38.66 4.71
C THR A 8 1.75 37.37 4.24
N GLN A 9 2.24 36.58 5.19
CA GLN A 9 2.80 35.26 4.93
C GLN A 9 1.76 34.40 4.18
N PRO A 10 2.07 33.86 2.98
CA PRO A 10 1.09 33.10 2.22
C PRO A 10 0.68 31.82 2.98
N THR A 11 -0.62 31.51 2.94
CA THR A 11 -1.23 30.39 3.67
C THR A 11 -1.52 29.23 2.72
N VAL A 12 -0.99 28.05 3.04
CA VAL A 12 -1.22 26.80 2.31
C VAL A 12 -2.01 25.83 3.19
N VAL A 13 -3.12 25.33 2.67
CA VAL A 13 -3.88 24.23 3.28
C VAL A 13 -3.35 22.90 2.74
N VAL A 14 -2.98 21.99 3.63
CA VAL A 14 -2.53 20.64 3.29
C VAL A 14 -3.51 19.64 3.91
N THR A 15 -4.15 18.82 3.09
CA THR A 15 -5.10 17.81 3.57
C THR A 15 -4.38 16.51 3.96
N THR A 16 -5.11 15.56 4.54
CA THR A 16 -4.60 14.23 4.92
C THR A 16 -3.31 14.32 5.75
N ALA A 17 -3.38 15.07 6.85
CA ALA A 17 -2.28 15.24 7.80
C ALA A 17 -1.72 13.92 8.39
N GLY A 18 -2.47 12.82 8.29
CA GLY A 18 -2.09 11.48 8.74
C GLY A 18 -1.28 10.68 7.73
N ALA A 19 -1.21 11.10 6.46
CA ALA A 19 -0.43 10.38 5.47
C ALA A 19 1.08 10.44 5.79
N PRO A 20 1.85 9.35 5.54
CA PRO A 20 3.26 9.26 5.93
C PRO A 20 4.14 10.41 5.43
N GLN A 21 3.82 10.96 4.26
CA GLN A 21 4.55 12.06 3.63
C GLN A 21 4.18 13.45 4.18
N THR A 22 3.01 13.60 4.81
CA THR A 22 2.46 14.92 5.14
C THR A 22 3.28 15.69 6.20
N PRO A 23 3.81 15.06 7.27
CA PRO A 23 4.72 15.72 8.21
C PRO A 23 5.88 16.47 7.54
N GLU A 24 6.53 15.83 6.56
CA GLU A 24 7.65 16.43 5.82
C GLU A 24 7.19 17.55 4.89
N ILE A 25 6.03 17.42 4.26
CA ILE A 25 5.42 18.47 3.43
C ILE A 25 5.15 19.73 4.28
N VAL A 26 4.53 19.56 5.44
CA VAL A 26 4.21 20.66 6.38
C VAL A 26 5.49 21.39 6.79
N GLN A 27 6.48 20.66 7.29
CA GLN A 27 7.74 21.26 7.74
C GLN A 27 8.55 21.88 6.59
N HIS A 28 8.49 21.29 5.40
CA HIS A 28 9.15 21.86 4.22
C HIS A 28 8.53 23.20 3.83
N LEU A 29 7.20 23.29 3.76
CA LEU A 29 6.48 24.53 3.46
C LEU A 29 6.76 25.61 4.51
N GLN A 30 6.75 25.27 5.79
CA GLN A 30 7.11 26.20 6.87
C GLN A 30 8.54 26.74 6.72
N ARG A 31 9.52 25.88 6.37
CA ARG A 31 10.91 26.29 6.09
C ARG A 31 11.04 27.20 4.87
N GLN A 32 10.13 27.09 3.90
CA GLN A 32 10.04 28.00 2.76
C GLN A 32 9.31 29.31 3.10
N GLY A 33 8.86 29.48 4.34
CA GLY A 33 8.21 30.70 4.82
C GLY A 33 6.70 30.72 4.58
N TYR A 34 6.05 29.59 4.28
CA TYR A 34 4.59 29.51 4.23
C TYR A 34 3.99 29.31 5.62
N ARG A 35 2.79 29.85 5.84
CA ARG A 35 1.92 29.45 6.95
C ARG A 35 1.15 28.21 6.50
N VAL A 36 1.14 27.16 7.30
CA VAL A 36 0.54 25.88 6.94
C VAL A 36 -0.67 25.58 7.83
N VAL A 37 -1.79 25.24 7.18
CA VAL A 37 -3.00 24.74 7.82
C VAL A 37 -3.16 23.27 7.44
N ALA A 38 -3.19 22.37 8.42
CA ALA A 38 -3.38 20.94 8.15
C ALA A 38 -4.83 20.49 8.41
N THR A 39 -5.35 19.58 7.59
CA THR A 39 -6.66 18.95 7.84
C THR A 39 -6.58 17.43 7.80
N ASP A 40 -7.37 16.76 8.64
CA ASP A 40 -7.51 15.30 8.62
C ASP A 40 -8.86 14.86 9.20
N ILE A 41 -9.24 13.62 8.95
CA ILE A 41 -10.40 12.98 9.58
C ILE A 41 -10.05 12.45 10.99
N ASP A 42 -8.79 12.08 11.20
CA ASP A 42 -8.29 11.44 12.42
C ASP A 42 -7.63 12.49 13.34
N PRO A 43 -8.14 12.69 14.57
CA PRO A 43 -7.53 13.62 15.52
C PRO A 43 -6.11 13.23 15.94
N THR A 44 -5.69 11.98 15.73
CA THR A 44 -4.34 11.51 16.07
C THR A 44 -3.32 11.69 14.94
N ALA A 45 -3.74 12.26 13.80
CA ALA A 45 -2.88 12.48 12.64
C ALA A 45 -1.69 13.41 12.98
N PRO A 46 -0.43 12.96 12.81
CA PRO A 46 0.74 13.71 13.25
C PRO A 46 0.89 15.08 12.59
N GLY A 47 0.52 15.22 11.30
CA GLY A 47 0.62 16.49 10.60
C GLY A 47 -0.25 17.61 11.22
N LEU A 48 -1.32 17.27 11.95
CA LEU A 48 -2.16 18.26 12.64
C LEU A 48 -1.41 18.99 13.76
N TYR A 49 -0.43 18.33 14.37
CA TYR A 49 0.36 18.86 15.49
C TYR A 49 1.65 19.57 15.03
N LEU A 50 1.99 19.46 13.75
CA LEU A 50 3.17 20.10 13.15
C LEU A 50 2.83 21.41 12.42
N ALA A 51 1.59 21.55 11.96
CA ALA A 51 1.13 22.74 11.25
C ALA A 51 0.84 23.92 12.19
N ASP A 52 0.78 25.13 11.63
CA ASP A 52 0.49 26.36 12.39
C ASP A 52 -0.96 26.42 12.88
N ARG A 53 -1.87 25.81 12.11
CA ARG A 53 -3.27 25.59 12.46
C ARG A 53 -3.72 24.23 11.97
N CYS A 54 -4.75 23.68 12.59
CA CYS A 54 -5.33 22.42 12.17
C CYS A 54 -6.85 22.38 12.33
N TYR A 55 -7.48 21.53 11.53
CA TYR A 55 -8.92 21.31 11.52
C TYR A 55 -9.24 19.83 11.31
N LEU A 56 -10.27 19.34 12.00
CA LEU A 56 -10.90 18.07 11.65
C LEU A 56 -11.90 18.31 10.53
N VAL A 57 -11.91 17.40 9.56
CA VAL A 57 -12.82 17.45 8.41
C VAL A 57 -13.57 16.12 8.27
N PRO A 58 -14.75 16.11 7.61
CA PRO A 58 -15.41 14.88 7.21
C PRO A 58 -14.55 14.04 6.24
N PRO A 59 -14.91 12.77 5.97
CA PRO A 59 -14.32 11.99 4.88
C PRO A 59 -14.41 12.71 3.53
N GLY A 60 -13.38 12.61 2.70
CA GLY A 60 -13.27 13.32 1.41
C GLY A 60 -14.41 13.02 0.41
N ASN A 61 -15.00 11.83 0.53
CA ASN A 61 -16.14 11.38 -0.28
C ASN A 61 -17.51 11.76 0.31
N SER A 62 -17.55 12.48 1.43
CA SER A 62 -18.79 12.96 2.06
C SER A 62 -19.33 14.20 1.36
N GLU A 63 -20.66 14.33 1.26
CA GLU A 63 -21.32 15.55 0.76
C GLU A 63 -21.00 16.78 1.62
N SER A 64 -20.69 16.58 2.91
CA SER A 64 -20.30 17.64 3.83
C SER A 64 -18.84 18.08 3.70
N TYR A 65 -18.02 17.36 2.92
CA TYR A 65 -16.58 17.65 2.81
C TYR A 65 -16.30 18.99 2.14
N LEU A 66 -16.84 19.20 0.93
CA LEU A 66 -16.59 20.41 0.15
C LEU A 66 -17.02 21.69 0.88
N PRO A 67 -18.22 21.78 1.49
CA PRO A 67 -18.59 22.93 2.30
C PRO A 67 -17.62 23.22 3.45
N GLU A 68 -17.16 22.19 4.15
CA GLU A 68 -16.26 22.33 5.30
C GLU A 68 -14.87 22.82 4.88
N ILE A 69 -14.24 22.15 3.90
CA ILE A 69 -12.91 22.53 3.43
C ILE A 69 -12.91 23.91 2.78
N ARG A 70 -13.98 24.28 2.07
CA ARG A 70 -14.20 25.64 1.57
C ARG A 70 -14.24 26.65 2.70
N GLY A 71 -15.02 26.37 3.75
CA GLY A 71 -15.14 27.23 4.93
C GLY A 71 -13.79 27.46 5.61
N ILE A 72 -12.98 26.41 5.75
CA ILE A 72 -11.63 26.47 6.29
C ILE A 72 -10.73 27.35 5.41
N CYS A 73 -10.72 27.12 4.09
CA CYS A 73 -9.90 27.92 3.17
C CYS A 73 -10.24 29.41 3.23
N LEU A 74 -11.52 29.76 3.28
CA LEU A 74 -11.98 31.15 3.39
C LEU A 74 -11.63 31.76 4.75
N LYS A 75 -11.85 31.02 5.84
CA LYS A 75 -11.53 31.45 7.22
C LYS A 75 -10.04 31.74 7.38
N GLU A 76 -9.20 30.86 6.84
CA GLU A 76 -7.74 30.94 6.99
C GLU A 76 -7.08 31.84 5.96
N ARG A 77 -7.84 32.33 4.97
CA ARG A 77 -7.36 33.09 3.80
C ARG A 77 -6.31 32.28 3.04
N ALA A 78 -6.64 31.04 2.71
CA ALA A 78 -5.76 30.14 1.99
C ALA A 78 -5.47 30.68 0.58
N ASP A 79 -4.18 30.83 0.26
CA ASP A 79 -3.71 31.13 -1.09
C ASP A 79 -3.69 29.88 -1.95
N ALA A 80 -3.41 28.72 -1.34
CA ALA A 80 -3.37 27.44 -2.02
C ALA A 80 -3.88 26.27 -1.16
N LEU A 81 -4.35 25.22 -1.82
CA LEU A 81 -4.70 23.93 -1.24
C LEU A 81 -3.94 22.80 -1.93
N VAL A 82 -3.34 21.90 -1.15
CA VAL A 82 -2.63 20.70 -1.60
C VAL A 82 -3.41 19.47 -1.15
N PRO A 83 -4.17 18.82 -2.06
CA PRO A 83 -4.88 17.60 -1.74
C PRO A 83 -3.95 16.38 -1.85
N LEU A 84 -4.13 15.38 -0.98
CA LEU A 84 -3.21 14.25 -0.84
C LEU A 84 -3.87 12.87 -0.93
N VAL A 85 -5.19 12.79 -1.10
CA VAL A 85 -5.92 11.51 -1.30
C VAL A 85 -6.90 11.56 -2.45
N ASP A 86 -7.19 10.40 -3.03
CA ASP A 86 -8.01 10.26 -4.24
C ASP A 86 -9.48 10.68 -4.01
N GLU A 87 -10.02 10.40 -2.82
CA GLU A 87 -11.42 10.58 -2.46
C GLU A 87 -11.87 12.04 -2.47
N GLU A 88 -10.95 12.99 -2.25
CA GLU A 88 -11.26 14.41 -2.18
C GLU A 88 -11.06 15.14 -3.50
N LEU A 89 -10.28 14.60 -4.45
CA LEU A 89 -9.78 15.34 -5.62
C LEU A 89 -10.91 15.94 -6.45
N ALA A 90 -12.00 15.19 -6.65
CA ALA A 90 -13.16 15.63 -7.42
C ALA A 90 -13.96 16.74 -6.72
N ALA A 91 -13.97 16.74 -5.38
CA ALA A 91 -14.65 17.75 -4.59
C ALA A 91 -13.82 19.06 -4.58
N VAL A 92 -12.55 18.97 -4.19
CA VAL A 92 -11.67 20.13 -4.03
C VAL A 92 -11.33 20.81 -5.36
N SER A 93 -11.42 20.12 -6.50
CA SER A 93 -11.21 20.75 -7.80
C SER A 93 -12.17 21.91 -8.06
N ARG A 94 -13.34 21.94 -7.39
CA ARG A 94 -14.34 23.00 -7.50
C ARG A 94 -13.98 24.26 -6.70
N LEU A 95 -12.99 24.20 -5.81
CA LEU A 95 -12.52 25.38 -5.06
C LEU A 95 -11.75 26.36 -5.95
N ALA A 96 -11.24 25.90 -7.10
CA ALA A 96 -10.61 26.77 -8.07
C ALA A 96 -11.56 27.85 -8.60
N ASP A 97 -12.87 27.55 -8.66
CA ASP A 97 -13.92 28.51 -9.04
C ASP A 97 -14.08 29.63 -7.99
N ASP A 98 -13.64 29.39 -6.76
CA ASP A 98 -13.69 30.33 -5.62
C ASP A 98 -12.39 31.17 -5.50
N GLY A 99 -11.46 31.06 -6.47
CA GLY A 99 -10.20 31.80 -6.49
C GLY A 99 -9.08 31.21 -5.63
N ILE A 100 -9.29 30.04 -5.03
CA ILE A 100 -8.26 29.32 -4.26
C ILE A 100 -7.42 28.49 -5.23
N ALA A 101 -6.08 28.63 -5.18
CA ALA A 101 -5.21 27.82 -6.03
C ALA A 101 -5.17 26.36 -5.54
N VAL A 102 -5.81 25.45 -6.26
CA VAL A 102 -5.78 24.02 -5.92
C VAL A 102 -4.67 23.33 -6.72
N LEU A 103 -3.69 22.76 -6.02
CA LEU A 103 -2.56 22.03 -6.64
C LEU A 103 -3.00 20.63 -7.06
N LEU A 104 -3.73 20.57 -8.18
CA LEU A 104 -4.33 19.37 -8.72
C LEU A 104 -4.15 19.31 -10.25
N PRO A 105 -4.04 18.12 -10.87
CA PRO A 105 -4.23 17.99 -12.31
C PRO A 105 -5.62 18.50 -12.76
N ARG A 106 -5.77 18.75 -14.07
CA ARG A 106 -7.05 19.19 -14.65
C ARG A 106 -8.20 18.25 -14.24
N PRO A 107 -9.42 18.73 -13.96
CA PRO A 107 -10.52 17.89 -13.48
C PRO A 107 -10.84 16.68 -14.36
N GLY A 108 -10.80 16.85 -15.70
CA GLY A 108 -11.01 15.73 -16.63
C GLY A 108 -9.92 14.66 -16.58
N PHE A 109 -8.69 15.02 -16.20
CA PHE A 109 -7.60 14.05 -15.99
C PHE A 109 -7.83 13.27 -14.70
N VAL A 110 -8.17 13.97 -13.61
CA VAL A 110 -8.52 13.38 -12.31
C VAL A 110 -9.66 12.37 -12.46
N ALA A 111 -10.76 12.77 -13.11
CA ALA A 111 -11.91 11.90 -13.34
C ALA A 111 -11.55 10.61 -14.09
N VAL A 112 -10.65 10.71 -15.08
CA VAL A 112 -10.14 9.54 -15.82
C VAL A 112 -9.28 8.64 -14.94
N CYS A 113 -8.38 9.21 -14.15
CA CYS A 113 -7.45 8.43 -13.30
C CYS A 113 -8.15 7.74 -12.13
N LEU A 114 -9.20 8.35 -11.56
CA LEU A 114 -9.97 7.77 -10.46
C LEU A 114 -10.84 6.59 -10.91
N ASP A 115 -11.30 6.59 -12.16
CA ASP A 115 -11.99 5.45 -12.76
C ASP A 115 -10.99 4.50 -13.42
N LYS A 116 -10.64 3.42 -12.72
CA LYS A 116 -9.72 2.40 -13.23
C LYS A 116 -10.17 1.80 -14.56
N TYR A 117 -11.47 1.58 -14.80
CA TYR A 117 -11.93 1.01 -16.07
C TYR A 117 -11.68 2.02 -17.21
N THR A 118 -12.10 3.26 -17.01
CA THR A 118 -11.89 4.35 -17.98
C THR A 118 -10.41 4.60 -18.24
N LEU A 119 -9.57 4.63 -17.19
CA LEU A 119 -8.12 4.75 -17.29
C LEU A 119 -7.51 3.63 -18.15
N MET A 120 -7.81 2.37 -17.82
CA MET A 120 -7.24 1.22 -18.51
C MET A 120 -7.67 1.17 -19.99
N ARG A 121 -8.92 1.54 -20.30
CA ARG A 121 -9.38 1.65 -21.69
C ARG A 121 -8.62 2.72 -22.47
N ARG A 122 -8.50 3.94 -21.93
CA ARG A 122 -7.77 5.04 -22.58
C ARG A 122 -6.28 4.73 -22.78
N LEU A 123 -5.65 4.06 -21.81
CA LEU A 123 -4.26 3.62 -21.94
C LEU A 123 -4.11 2.56 -23.03
N ALA A 124 -5.01 1.57 -23.07
CA ALA A 124 -5.01 0.55 -24.12
C ALA A 124 -5.21 1.15 -25.52
N ASP A 125 -6.17 2.08 -25.68
CA ASP A 125 -6.45 2.77 -26.95
C ASP A 125 -5.24 3.62 -27.41
N ALA A 126 -4.45 4.12 -26.46
CA ALA A 126 -3.20 4.85 -26.73
C ALA A 126 -1.99 3.92 -26.99
N GLY A 127 -2.18 2.59 -27.00
CA GLY A 127 -1.11 1.62 -27.21
C GLY A 127 -0.20 1.39 -26.00
N VAL A 128 -0.58 1.84 -24.81
CA VAL A 128 0.15 1.57 -23.57
C VAL A 128 -0.19 0.15 -23.09
N PRO A 129 0.81 -0.71 -22.82
CA PRO A 129 0.55 -2.04 -22.27
C PRO A 129 -0.16 -1.96 -20.91
N VAL A 130 -1.35 -2.53 -20.83
CA VAL A 130 -2.16 -2.62 -19.61
C VAL A 130 -2.73 -4.03 -19.45
N PRO A 131 -3.06 -4.47 -18.22
CA PRO A 131 -3.80 -5.71 -18.02
C PRO A 131 -5.12 -5.70 -18.81
N ARG A 132 -5.51 -6.86 -19.36
CA ARG A 132 -6.84 -7.02 -19.96
C ARG A 132 -7.88 -6.65 -18.90
N THR A 133 -8.62 -5.59 -19.17
CA THR A 133 -9.60 -5.00 -18.26
C THR A 133 -10.97 -5.03 -18.92
N GLY A 134 -11.96 -5.49 -18.18
CA GLY A 134 -13.36 -5.53 -18.60
C GLY A 134 -14.25 -5.35 -17.39
N LEU A 135 -15.49 -4.91 -17.62
CA LEU A 135 -16.50 -4.89 -16.55
C LEU A 135 -16.93 -6.33 -16.25
N ALA A 136 -17.30 -6.61 -15.00
CA ALA A 136 -17.83 -7.93 -14.63
C ALA A 136 -19.06 -8.32 -15.49
N ALA A 137 -19.90 -7.36 -15.86
CA ALA A 137 -21.06 -7.58 -16.72
C ALA A 137 -20.69 -7.92 -18.19
N GLU A 138 -19.49 -7.56 -18.63
CA GLU A 138 -18.95 -7.93 -19.95
C GLU A 138 -18.33 -9.34 -19.96
N TRP A 139 -18.20 -9.96 -18.78
CA TRP A 139 -17.63 -11.29 -18.65
C TRP A 139 -18.63 -12.35 -19.09
N THR A 140 -18.53 -12.80 -20.35
CA THR A 140 -19.42 -13.81 -20.94
C THR A 140 -18.86 -15.23 -20.93
N ASN A 141 -17.61 -15.43 -20.49
CA ASN A 141 -16.91 -16.71 -20.61
C ASN A 141 -16.95 -17.53 -19.32
N ALA A 142 -17.83 -18.54 -19.29
CA ALA A 142 -17.78 -19.68 -18.37
C ALA A 142 -16.81 -20.80 -18.83
N HIS A 143 -15.98 -20.55 -19.85
CA HIS A 143 -15.25 -21.59 -20.59
C HIS A 143 -13.74 -21.34 -20.77
N GLU A 144 -13.12 -20.40 -20.06
CA GLU A 144 -11.67 -20.46 -19.91
C GLU A 144 -11.35 -21.63 -18.97
N VAL A 145 -10.55 -22.59 -19.45
CA VAL A 145 -10.14 -23.78 -18.69
C VAL A 145 -9.75 -23.33 -17.29
N PRO A 146 -10.29 -23.91 -16.20
CA PRO A 146 -9.92 -23.48 -14.86
C PRO A 146 -8.40 -23.54 -14.78
N LEU A 147 -7.79 -22.41 -14.42
CA LEU A 147 -6.38 -22.34 -14.12
C LEU A 147 -6.10 -23.48 -13.14
N ARG A 148 -5.23 -24.43 -13.47
CA ARG A 148 -4.89 -25.52 -12.57
C ARG A 148 -3.40 -25.46 -12.32
N VAL A 149 -3.02 -25.06 -11.12
CA VAL A 149 -1.64 -25.17 -10.68
C VAL A 149 -1.38 -26.62 -10.26
N ALA A 150 -0.26 -27.16 -10.73
CA ALA A 150 0.25 -28.44 -10.26
C ALA A 150 1.45 -28.19 -9.31
N PRO A 151 1.65 -29.05 -8.29
CA PRO A 151 2.90 -29.04 -7.55
C PRO A 151 4.08 -29.24 -8.51
N ALA A 152 5.22 -28.60 -8.21
CA ALA A 152 6.45 -28.86 -8.94
C ALA A 152 6.86 -30.34 -8.79
N ALA A 153 7.42 -30.92 -9.85
CA ALA A 153 8.20 -32.13 -9.71
C ALA A 153 9.35 -31.92 -8.70
N SER A 154 9.75 -32.99 -8.01
CA SER A 154 10.84 -32.91 -7.03
C SER A 154 12.11 -32.33 -7.67
N GLY A 155 12.63 -31.25 -7.11
CA GLY A 155 13.79 -30.52 -7.66
C GLY A 155 13.50 -29.58 -8.84
N ALA A 156 12.24 -29.28 -9.16
CA ALA A 156 11.85 -28.34 -10.24
C ALA A 156 11.11 -27.09 -9.72
N GLY A 157 11.08 -26.88 -8.40
CA GLY A 157 10.34 -25.76 -7.80
C GLY A 157 10.88 -24.40 -8.20
N VAL A 158 9.96 -23.46 -8.46
CA VAL A 158 10.26 -22.04 -8.72
C VAL A 158 9.78 -21.22 -7.53
N LEU A 159 10.70 -20.50 -6.87
CA LEU A 159 10.34 -19.54 -5.83
C LEU A 159 10.15 -18.16 -6.44
N THR A 160 9.13 -17.41 -6.02
CA THR A 160 8.93 -16.02 -6.45
C THR A 160 9.05 -15.04 -5.28
N ASP A 161 9.70 -13.89 -5.51
CA ASP A 161 9.71 -12.75 -4.59
C ASP A 161 9.86 -11.43 -5.38
N ASN A 162 9.79 -10.27 -4.72
CA ASN A 162 9.91 -8.96 -5.37
C ASN A 162 11.35 -8.41 -5.45
N THR A 163 12.35 -9.25 -5.18
CA THR A 163 13.75 -8.87 -5.30
C THR A 163 14.36 -9.58 -6.51
N PRO A 164 15.44 -9.05 -7.10
CA PRO A 164 16.11 -9.73 -8.23
C PRO A 164 16.74 -11.07 -7.87
N GLU A 165 17.02 -11.29 -6.57
CA GLU A 165 17.59 -12.52 -6.03
C GLU A 165 16.94 -12.89 -4.69
N PRO A 166 16.88 -14.18 -4.29
CA PRO A 166 16.35 -14.58 -2.99
C PRO A 166 17.14 -13.96 -1.82
N ARG A 167 16.43 -13.40 -0.83
CA ARG A 167 17.01 -12.85 0.40
C ARG A 167 16.22 -13.29 1.63
N GLY A 168 16.85 -13.25 2.81
CA GLY A 168 16.20 -13.56 4.09
C GLY A 168 15.47 -14.91 4.08
N ILE A 169 14.21 -14.91 4.52
CA ILE A 169 13.36 -16.11 4.56
C ILE A 169 13.13 -16.73 3.17
N ALA A 170 13.07 -15.93 2.11
CA ALA A 170 12.92 -16.44 0.74
C ALA A 170 14.16 -17.24 0.31
N ARG A 171 15.37 -16.76 0.64
CA ARG A 171 16.62 -17.51 0.38
C ARG A 171 16.66 -18.81 1.18
N ALA A 172 16.35 -18.74 2.47
CA ALA A 172 16.38 -19.92 3.32
C ALA A 172 15.36 -20.99 2.86
N ALA A 173 14.17 -20.57 2.43
CA ALA A 173 13.18 -21.47 1.84
C ALA A 173 13.62 -22.03 0.48
N TYR A 174 14.19 -21.18 -0.39
CA TYR A 174 14.74 -21.60 -1.68
C TYR A 174 15.72 -22.76 -1.53
N GLU A 175 16.68 -22.62 -0.61
CA GLU A 175 17.71 -23.63 -0.31
C GLU A 175 17.10 -24.86 0.37
N ARG A 176 16.27 -24.67 1.40
CA ARG A 176 15.69 -25.75 2.21
C ARG A 176 14.76 -26.66 1.42
N PHE A 177 13.93 -26.09 0.56
CA PHE A 177 12.96 -26.83 -0.24
C PHE A 177 13.48 -27.19 -1.63
N GLY A 178 14.77 -26.92 -1.91
CA GLY A 178 15.44 -27.33 -3.13
C GLY A 178 14.83 -26.71 -4.39
N CYS A 179 14.37 -25.46 -4.31
CA CYS A 179 13.95 -24.71 -5.49
C CYS A 179 15.14 -24.55 -6.44
N ARG A 180 14.89 -24.69 -7.75
CA ARG A 180 15.92 -24.53 -8.79
C ARG A 180 15.66 -23.36 -9.72
N GLY A 181 14.44 -22.83 -9.72
CA GLY A 181 14.08 -21.62 -10.42
C GLY A 181 13.74 -20.48 -9.46
N TYR A 182 13.96 -19.26 -9.90
CA TYR A 182 13.58 -18.05 -9.20
C TYR A 182 12.90 -17.08 -10.16
N LEU A 183 11.79 -16.47 -9.74
CA LEU A 183 11.03 -15.52 -10.53
C LEU A 183 10.81 -14.23 -9.76
N GLU A 184 11.42 -13.13 -10.20
CA GLU A 184 11.10 -11.81 -9.68
C GLU A 184 9.67 -11.42 -10.09
N SER A 185 8.86 -11.01 -9.11
CA SER A 185 7.49 -10.53 -9.33
C SER A 185 7.08 -9.55 -8.23
N GLY A 186 6.44 -8.46 -8.63
CA GLY A 186 6.18 -7.26 -7.81
C GLY A 186 5.33 -7.50 -6.56
N SER A 187 4.06 -7.10 -6.58
CA SER A 187 3.21 -7.13 -5.38
C SER A 187 2.96 -8.56 -4.85
N ILE A 188 2.49 -8.67 -3.61
CA ILE A 188 2.04 -9.96 -3.04
C ILE A 188 0.99 -10.61 -3.94
N ALA A 189 -0.01 -9.84 -4.38
CA ALA A 189 -1.05 -10.34 -5.28
C ALA A 189 -0.51 -10.91 -6.59
N LEU A 190 0.43 -10.21 -7.24
CA LEU A 190 1.04 -10.71 -8.49
C LEU A 190 1.79 -12.02 -8.26
N LYS A 191 2.52 -12.17 -7.15
CA LYS A 191 3.24 -13.41 -6.82
C LYS A 191 2.28 -14.59 -6.63
N LEU A 192 1.16 -14.37 -5.93
CA LEU A 192 0.13 -15.39 -5.75
C LEU A 192 -0.51 -15.77 -7.10
N CYS A 193 -0.79 -14.80 -7.98
CA CYS A 193 -1.26 -15.07 -9.34
C CYS A 193 -0.22 -15.81 -10.20
N ARG A 194 1.09 -15.55 -10.03
CA ARG A 194 2.15 -16.33 -10.69
C ARG A 194 2.23 -17.77 -10.21
N ILE A 195 1.79 -18.04 -8.98
CA ILE A 195 1.66 -19.43 -8.54
C ILE A 195 0.41 -20.03 -9.18
N ALA A 196 -0.71 -19.32 -9.14
CA ALA A 196 -1.96 -19.78 -9.71
C ALA A 196 -1.81 -20.12 -11.21
N ASP A 197 -1.08 -19.32 -11.98
CA ASP A 197 -0.83 -19.54 -13.42
C ASP A 197 0.25 -20.58 -13.73
N GLY A 198 0.89 -21.16 -12.72
CA GLY A 198 1.95 -22.17 -12.85
C GLY A 198 3.34 -21.61 -13.17
N GLY A 199 3.52 -20.28 -13.25
CA GLY A 199 4.83 -19.65 -13.44
C GLY A 199 5.75 -19.74 -12.21
N ALA A 200 5.19 -19.94 -11.02
CA ALA A 200 5.88 -20.13 -9.75
C ALA A 200 5.22 -21.23 -8.90
N HIS A 201 5.89 -21.68 -7.85
CA HIS A 201 5.42 -22.77 -6.99
C HIS A 201 5.45 -22.45 -5.49
N LEU A 202 6.27 -21.49 -5.09
CA LEU A 202 6.41 -21.07 -3.70
C LEU A 202 6.64 -19.56 -3.60
N PHE A 203 5.94 -18.92 -2.68
CA PHE A 203 6.16 -17.56 -2.22
C PHE A 203 6.12 -17.59 -0.68
N VAL A 204 7.12 -17.00 -0.04
CA VAL A 204 7.17 -16.88 1.42
C VAL A 204 7.78 -15.54 1.82
N LYS A 205 7.13 -14.85 2.77
CA LYS A 205 7.65 -13.58 3.28
C LYS A 205 7.27 -13.35 4.73
N ASP A 206 8.19 -12.78 5.50
CA ASP A 206 8.03 -12.41 6.91
C ASP A 206 7.91 -10.88 7.02
N VAL A 207 6.73 -10.38 6.66
CA VAL A 207 6.39 -8.96 6.64
C VAL A 207 4.96 -8.78 7.15
N ARG A 208 4.58 -7.55 7.49
CA ARG A 208 3.17 -7.23 7.70
C ARG A 208 2.43 -7.35 6.37
N VAL A 209 1.29 -8.02 6.40
CA VAL A 209 0.42 -8.25 5.23
C VAL A 209 -0.98 -7.82 5.64
N ARG A 210 -1.72 -7.17 4.74
CA ARG A 210 -3.12 -6.84 4.97
C ARG A 210 -4.07 -7.66 4.13
N ASP A 211 -5.32 -7.73 4.55
CA ASP A 211 -6.39 -8.42 3.81
C ASP A 211 -6.44 -8.00 2.34
N TRP A 212 -6.30 -6.71 2.04
CA TRP A 212 -6.31 -6.23 0.65
C TRP A 212 -5.07 -6.64 -0.18
N ASP A 213 -3.99 -7.10 0.45
CA ASP A 213 -2.83 -7.64 -0.26
C ASP A 213 -3.06 -9.09 -0.74
N VAL A 214 -3.95 -9.83 -0.07
CA VAL A 214 -4.10 -11.29 -0.25
C VAL A 214 -5.50 -11.78 -0.56
N ALA A 215 -6.58 -11.09 -0.17
CA ALA A 215 -7.94 -11.62 -0.26
C ALA A 215 -8.37 -11.98 -1.69
N ALA A 216 -8.21 -11.05 -2.62
CA ALA A 216 -8.53 -11.28 -4.03
C ALA A 216 -7.64 -12.37 -4.68
N PRO A 217 -6.31 -12.31 -4.59
CA PRO A 217 -5.46 -13.34 -5.18
C PRO A 217 -5.51 -14.70 -4.46
N ALA A 218 -5.92 -14.75 -3.18
CA ALA A 218 -6.14 -16.00 -2.45
C ALA A 218 -7.23 -16.83 -3.12
N LEU A 219 -8.37 -16.20 -3.46
CA LEU A 219 -9.47 -16.88 -4.14
C LEU A 219 -9.00 -17.47 -5.47
N VAL A 220 -8.27 -16.69 -6.28
CA VAL A 220 -7.71 -17.15 -7.56
C VAL A 220 -6.76 -18.35 -7.35
N LEU A 221 -5.88 -18.26 -6.35
CA LEU A 221 -4.92 -19.32 -6.06
C LEU A 221 -5.61 -20.60 -5.58
N GLU A 222 -6.59 -20.49 -4.69
CA GLU A 222 -7.34 -21.63 -4.14
C GLU A 222 -8.21 -22.31 -5.20
N GLU A 223 -8.92 -21.55 -6.03
CA GLU A 223 -9.67 -22.08 -7.17
C GLU A 223 -8.76 -22.78 -8.18
N SER A 224 -7.49 -22.35 -8.27
CA SER A 224 -6.50 -23.01 -9.12
C SER A 224 -5.90 -24.30 -8.54
N GLY A 225 -6.21 -24.64 -7.28
CA GLY A 225 -5.66 -25.80 -6.57
C GLY A 225 -4.42 -25.51 -5.72
N GLY A 226 -4.00 -24.24 -5.65
CA GLY A 226 -2.97 -23.78 -4.74
C GLY A 226 -3.48 -23.56 -3.31
N ALA A 227 -2.63 -23.01 -2.45
CA ALA A 227 -2.98 -22.71 -1.07
C ALA A 227 -2.28 -21.46 -0.55
N LEU A 228 -2.97 -20.73 0.32
CA LEU A 228 -2.45 -19.59 1.06
C LEU A 228 -2.50 -19.87 2.57
N ALA A 229 -1.45 -19.51 3.29
CA ALA A 229 -1.42 -19.57 4.75
C ALA A 229 -0.57 -18.43 5.33
N ARG A 230 -0.79 -18.13 6.61
CA ARG A 230 0.14 -17.30 7.40
C ARG A 230 1.42 -18.08 7.69
N LEU A 231 2.49 -17.38 8.10
CA LEU A 231 3.78 -18.04 8.39
C LEU A 231 3.72 -19.09 9.51
N ASP A 232 2.80 -18.92 10.44
CA ASP A 232 2.53 -19.89 11.51
C ASP A 232 1.68 -21.08 11.05
N GLY A 233 1.21 -21.09 9.81
CA GLY A 233 0.37 -22.12 9.19
C GLY A 233 -1.13 -21.94 9.39
N THR A 234 -1.57 -20.88 10.07
CA THR A 234 -3.00 -20.57 10.23
C THR A 234 -3.56 -19.94 8.94
N PRO A 235 -4.87 -20.11 8.65
CA PRO A 235 -5.50 -19.48 7.49
C PRO A 235 -5.69 -17.96 7.68
N PHE A 236 -5.92 -17.25 6.59
CA PHE A 236 -6.43 -15.87 6.63
C PHE A 236 -7.94 -15.91 6.88
N ALA A 237 -8.40 -15.36 8.02
CA ALA A 237 -9.79 -15.46 8.45
C ALA A 237 -10.70 -14.35 7.90
N TYR A 238 -10.14 -13.29 7.30
CA TYR A 238 -10.84 -12.10 6.79
C TYR A 238 -11.89 -11.53 7.75
N THR A 239 -11.67 -11.72 9.04
CA THR A 239 -12.55 -11.34 10.14
C THR A 239 -11.68 -10.78 11.27
N GLY A 240 -12.09 -9.65 11.85
CA GLY A 240 -11.33 -8.97 12.88
C GLY A 240 -10.26 -8.02 12.32
N SER A 241 -9.01 -8.18 12.74
CA SER A 241 -7.90 -7.33 12.29
C SER A 241 -7.59 -7.56 10.81
N PHE A 242 -7.53 -6.47 10.04
CA PHE A 242 -7.08 -6.48 8.64
C PHE A 242 -5.57 -6.67 8.50
N GLU A 243 -4.80 -6.61 9.59
CA GLU A 243 -3.34 -6.77 9.57
C GLU A 243 -2.91 -8.14 10.12
N HIS A 244 -1.95 -8.75 9.42
CA HIS A 244 -1.40 -10.07 9.69
C HIS A 244 0.13 -10.06 9.59
N THR A 245 0.76 -11.12 10.12
CA THR A 245 2.21 -11.30 10.04
C THR A 245 2.53 -12.51 9.17
N GLY A 246 3.26 -12.21 8.10
CA GLY A 246 3.82 -13.18 7.19
C GLY A 246 2.81 -13.87 6.29
N VAL A 247 3.31 -14.44 5.20
CA VAL A 247 2.49 -15.10 4.18
C VAL A 247 3.28 -16.23 3.52
N ILE A 248 2.57 -17.32 3.23
CA ILE A 248 3.02 -18.46 2.43
C ILE A 248 1.98 -18.68 1.34
N GLY A 249 2.39 -18.56 0.08
CA GLY A 249 1.62 -19.02 -1.07
C GLY A 249 2.32 -20.21 -1.71
N ALA A 250 1.60 -21.27 -2.04
CA ALA A 250 2.19 -22.41 -2.71
C ALA A 250 1.23 -23.10 -3.68
N ALA A 251 1.82 -23.84 -4.62
CA ALA A 251 1.09 -24.66 -5.59
C ALA A 251 0.31 -25.83 -4.97
N ALA A 252 0.51 -26.12 -3.67
CA ALA A 252 -0.25 -27.12 -2.93
C ALA A 252 -0.23 -26.88 -1.42
N ALA A 253 -1.33 -27.23 -0.74
CA ALA A 253 -1.48 -27.09 0.70
C ALA A 253 -0.39 -27.82 1.52
N GLY A 254 0.07 -28.98 1.03
CA GLY A 254 1.16 -29.72 1.68
C GLY A 254 2.48 -28.94 1.74
N VAL A 255 2.76 -28.10 0.73
CA VAL A 255 3.94 -27.23 0.71
C VAL A 255 3.80 -26.11 1.73
N CYS A 256 2.62 -25.48 1.83
CA CYS A 256 2.35 -24.48 2.87
C CYS A 256 2.55 -25.05 4.27
N ALA A 257 2.01 -26.25 4.53
CA ALA A 257 2.17 -26.93 5.82
C ALA A 257 3.65 -27.23 6.14
N ALA A 258 4.43 -27.66 5.15
CA ALA A 258 5.85 -27.94 5.32
C ALA A 258 6.67 -26.68 5.62
N VAL A 259 6.40 -25.57 4.93
CA VAL A 259 7.06 -24.27 5.17
C VAL A 259 6.71 -23.72 6.55
N ALA A 260 5.44 -23.77 6.95
CA ALA A 260 5.01 -23.33 8.27
C ALA A 260 5.64 -24.19 9.40
N ALA A 261 5.70 -25.50 9.21
CA ALA A 261 6.36 -26.40 10.16
C ALA A 261 7.86 -26.10 10.30
N TRP A 262 8.55 -25.87 9.17
CA TRP A 262 9.94 -25.43 9.19
C TRP A 262 10.11 -24.12 9.94
N ARG A 263 9.26 -23.12 9.68
CA ARG A 263 9.37 -21.81 10.35
C ARG A 263 9.16 -21.91 11.86
N ARG A 264 8.16 -22.70 12.32
CA ARG A 264 7.94 -22.93 13.76
C ARG A 264 9.13 -23.61 14.44
N ALA A 265 9.75 -24.58 13.77
CA ALA A 265 10.93 -25.26 14.30
C ALA A 265 12.14 -24.32 14.39
N ASP A 266 12.29 -23.42 13.42
CA ASP A 266 13.35 -22.41 13.37
C ASP A 266 13.16 -21.29 14.41
N SER A 267 11.92 -20.85 14.64
CA SER A 267 11.57 -19.87 15.69
C SER A 267 11.67 -20.43 17.12
N GLY A 268 11.71 -21.76 17.29
CA GLY A 268 11.85 -22.44 18.58
C GLY A 268 13.30 -22.82 18.94
N ALA A 269 14.26 -22.63 18.05
CA ALA A 269 15.68 -22.84 18.36
C ALA A 269 16.19 -21.67 19.21
N PRO A 270 16.91 -21.90 20.33
CA PRO A 270 17.58 -20.82 21.02
C PRO A 270 18.56 -20.16 20.05
N GLN A 271 18.40 -18.86 19.79
CA GLN A 271 19.42 -18.10 19.10
C GLN A 271 20.70 -18.23 19.93
N ALA A 272 21.74 -18.81 19.34
CA ALA A 272 23.08 -18.73 19.88
C ALA A 272 23.46 -17.25 19.83
N GLY A 273 23.19 -16.55 20.93
CA GLY A 273 23.51 -15.15 21.08
C GLY A 273 25.01 -14.95 20.93
N ASP A 274 25.38 -14.03 20.06
CA ASP A 274 26.61 -13.27 20.20
C ASP A 274 26.63 -12.70 21.62
N ARG A 275 27.36 -13.37 22.52
CA ARG A 275 27.75 -12.81 23.80
C ARG A 275 28.93 -11.88 23.55
N GLU A 276 28.64 -10.64 23.18
CA GLU A 276 29.52 -9.52 23.48
C GLU A 276 28.71 -8.42 24.18
N GLY A 277 29.15 -8.05 25.39
CA GLY A 277 28.55 -7.01 26.20
C GLY A 277 28.32 -7.43 27.65
N GLY A 278 29.41 -7.69 28.38
CA GLY A 278 29.37 -7.74 29.84
C GLY A 278 28.95 -6.38 30.44
N PRO A 279 28.40 -6.35 31.67
CA PRO A 279 27.91 -5.12 32.28
C PRO A 279 29.08 -4.16 32.58
N ILE A 280 28.96 -2.92 32.10
CA ILE A 280 29.85 -1.83 32.49
C ILE A 280 29.48 -1.42 33.92
N GLU A 281 30.34 -1.77 34.88
CA GLU A 281 30.30 -1.20 36.23
C GLU A 281 30.51 0.31 36.16
N ARG A 282 29.54 1.07 36.65
CA ARG A 282 29.71 2.51 36.92
C ARG A 282 30.41 2.65 38.25
N THR A 283 31.71 2.91 38.23
CA THR A 283 32.43 3.38 39.42
C THR A 283 32.13 4.86 39.61
N ALA A 284 31.52 5.19 40.74
CA ALA A 284 31.37 6.55 41.22
C ALA A 284 32.71 7.04 41.77
N THR A 285 33.19 8.17 41.24
CA THR A 285 34.05 9.17 41.91
C THR A 285 33.89 10.49 41.20
#